data_AF-A0A678NGQ8-F1
#
_entry.id   AF-A0A678NGQ8-F1
#
_cell.length_a   1.000
_cell.length_b   1.000
_cell.length_c   1.000
_cell.angle_alpha   90.00
_cell.angle_beta   90.00
_cell.angle_gamma   90.00
#
_symmetry.space_group_name_H-M   'P 1'
#
loop_
_entity.id
_entity.type
_entity.pdbx_description
1 polymer ?
#
loop_
_entity_poly.entity_id
_entity_poly.type
_entity_poly.pdbx_seq_one_letter_code
_entity_poly.pdbx_strand_id
1 'polypeptide(L)'
;MFMIVAGMAFSMFFSLLILVLGYFFFGYGVFSRVKFMSYECGFDVCGMSRLGVSIRFFLLSVIFMIFDMEVCFILFLPKIFIYFNVYLLVFLLLLLLGVYYEWYDGSLDWVDY
;
A
#
# COMPACT_ATOMS: atom_id res chain seq x y z
N MET A 1 23.00 13.67 -8.05
CA MET A 1 22.50 14.02 -6.69
C MET A 1 21.75 15.36 -6.70
N PHE A 2 22.40 16.46 -7.09
CA PHE A 2 21.74 17.78 -7.18
C PHE A 2 20.47 17.80 -8.05
N MET A 3 20.51 17.20 -9.26
CA MET A 3 19.33 17.10 -10.13
C MET A 3 18.17 16.30 -9.52
N ILE A 4 18.46 15.28 -8.71
CA ILE A 4 17.43 14.45 -8.06
C ILE A 4 16.74 15.25 -6.95
N VAL A 5 17.53 15.94 -6.13
CA VAL A 5 17.01 16.81 -5.05
C VAL A 5 16.18 17.96 -5.65
N ALA A 6 16.66 18.58 -6.73
CA ALA A 6 15.93 19.62 -7.43
C ALA A 6 14.58 19.11 -8.00
N GLY A 7 14.55 17.90 -8.55
CA GLY A 7 13.32 17.27 -9.05
C GLY A 7 12.30 17.00 -7.94
N MET A 8 12.75 16.49 -6.79
CA MET A 8 11.87 16.25 -5.62
C MET A 8 11.33 17.57 -5.03
N ALA A 9 12.17 18.61 -4.94
CA ALA A 9 11.74 19.91 -4.46
C ALA A 9 10.70 20.55 -5.41
N PHE A 10 10.90 20.39 -6.72
CA PHE A 10 9.97 20.91 -7.73
C PHE A 10 8.60 20.24 -7.66
N SER A 11 8.54 18.91 -7.51
CA SER A 11 7.25 18.19 -7.41
C SER A 11 6.48 18.54 -6.14
N MET A 12 7.18 18.67 -4.99
CA MET A 12 6.56 19.14 -3.75
C MET A 12 6.05 20.57 -3.88
N PHE A 13 6.84 21.48 -4.44
CA PHE A 13 6.43 22.85 -4.68
C PHE A 13 5.18 22.93 -5.57
N PHE A 14 5.17 22.16 -6.66
CA PHE A 14 4.07 22.16 -7.60
C PHE A 14 2.77 21.62 -6.99
N SER A 15 2.84 20.53 -6.21
CA SER A 15 1.67 19.98 -5.49
C SER A 15 1.09 20.96 -4.46
N LEU A 16 1.96 21.66 -3.71
CA LEU A 16 1.53 22.70 -2.77
C LEU A 16 0.92 23.90 -3.49
N LEU A 17 1.52 24.33 -4.61
CA LEU A 17 1.02 25.43 -5.42
C LEU A 17 -0.40 25.12 -5.93
N ILE A 18 -0.64 23.92 -6.45
CA ILE A 18 -1.98 23.49 -6.88
C ILE A 18 -2.98 23.52 -5.71
N LEU A 19 -2.58 23.06 -4.53
CA LEU A 19 -3.45 23.05 -3.35
C LEU A 19 -3.81 24.48 -2.91
N VAL A 20 -2.84 25.39 -2.86
CA VAL A 20 -3.07 26.81 -2.49
C VAL A 20 -3.95 27.51 -3.52
N LEU A 21 -3.70 27.30 -4.82
CA LEU A 21 -4.55 27.84 -5.87
C LEU A 21 -5.97 27.26 -5.78
N GLY A 22 -6.11 25.95 -5.57
CA GLY A 22 -7.41 25.30 -5.39
C GLY A 22 -8.20 25.90 -4.22
N TYR A 23 -7.55 26.12 -3.07
CA TYR A 23 -8.17 26.78 -1.93
C TYR A 23 -8.55 28.24 -2.24
N PHE A 24 -7.67 29.01 -2.90
CA PHE A 24 -7.92 30.41 -3.20
C PHE A 24 -9.08 30.60 -4.20
N PHE A 25 -9.15 29.76 -5.25
CA PHE A 25 -10.20 29.86 -6.28
C PHE A 25 -11.53 29.25 -5.84
N PHE A 26 -11.54 28.14 -5.10
CA PHE A 26 -12.76 27.36 -4.78
C PHE A 26 -13.20 27.42 -3.31
N GLY A 27 -12.42 28.02 -2.40
CA GLY A 27 -12.69 28.04 -0.96
C GLY A 27 -13.90 28.86 -0.51
N TYR A 28 -14.49 29.67 -1.40
CA TYR A 28 -15.64 30.52 -1.10
C TYR A 28 -16.97 29.83 -1.42
N GLY A 29 -17.21 28.66 -0.82
CA GLY A 29 -18.50 27.97 -0.89
C GLY A 29 -19.40 28.31 0.31
N VAL A 30 -20.72 28.36 0.11
CA VAL A 30 -21.68 28.44 1.23
C VAL A 30 -21.47 27.24 2.15
N PHE A 31 -21.07 27.53 3.40
CA PHE A 31 -20.91 26.58 4.48
C PHE A 31 -22.29 26.09 4.92
N SER A 32 -22.68 24.87 4.48
CA SER A 32 -23.91 24.23 4.95
C SER A 32 -23.56 22.97 5.74
N ARG A 33 -24.32 22.72 6.82
CA ARG A 33 -24.13 21.53 7.68
C ARG A 33 -24.07 20.24 6.86
N VAL A 34 -24.94 20.11 5.86
CA VAL A 34 -25.04 18.93 4.98
C VAL A 34 -23.75 18.68 4.19
N LYS A 35 -23.01 19.73 3.77
CA LYS A 35 -21.73 19.57 3.08
C LYS A 35 -20.59 19.09 3.98
N PHE A 36 -20.70 19.35 5.29
CA PHE A 36 -19.71 18.92 6.29
C PHE A 36 -20.04 17.58 6.94
N MET A 37 -21.22 17.03 6.68
CA MET A 37 -21.61 15.70 7.14
C MET A 37 -20.98 14.61 6.27
N SER A 38 -20.68 13.47 6.88
CA SER A 38 -20.21 12.30 6.15
C SER A 38 -21.29 11.80 5.19
N TYR A 39 -20.88 11.42 3.98
CA TYR A 39 -21.81 10.95 2.96
C TYR A 39 -22.18 9.49 3.18
N GLU A 40 -23.45 9.22 3.51
CA GLU A 40 -24.04 7.88 3.55
C GLU A 40 -25.33 7.87 2.72
N CYS A 41 -25.20 8.13 1.42
CA CYS A 41 -26.34 8.21 0.48
C CYS A 41 -27.42 9.24 0.86
N GLY A 42 -27.04 10.28 1.61
CA GLY A 42 -27.96 11.33 2.10
C GLY A 42 -28.68 11.01 3.41
N PHE A 43 -28.34 9.88 4.05
CA PHE A 43 -28.81 9.52 5.38
C PHE A 43 -27.81 9.96 6.47
N ASP A 44 -28.31 10.10 7.69
CA ASP A 44 -27.45 10.28 8.87
C ASP A 44 -26.69 8.99 9.15
N VAL A 45 -25.42 9.13 9.51
CA VAL A 45 -24.53 7.99 9.73
C VAL A 45 -25.06 7.10 10.84
N CYS A 46 -25.43 5.87 10.49
CA CYS A 46 -25.97 4.90 11.44
C CYS A 46 -24.84 4.04 12.01
N GLY A 47 -24.26 4.51 13.13
CA GLY A 47 -23.25 3.78 13.88
C GLY A 47 -21.84 4.34 13.71
N MET A 48 -20.84 3.51 14.02
CA MET A 48 -19.44 3.92 13.89
C MET A 48 -18.95 3.69 12.45
N SER A 49 -18.30 4.69 11.87
CA SER A 49 -17.63 4.59 10.56
C SER A 49 -16.47 3.59 10.53
N ARG A 50 -16.04 3.11 11.70
CA ARG A 50 -14.97 2.13 11.88
C ARG A 50 -15.57 0.79 12.27
N LEU A 51 -15.87 -0.01 11.26
CA LEU A 51 -16.15 -1.42 11.44
C LEU A 51 -14.84 -2.20 11.57
N GLY A 52 -14.91 -3.37 12.20
CA GLY A 52 -13.78 -4.30 12.23
C GLY A 52 -13.36 -4.64 10.80
N VAL A 53 -12.11 -4.37 10.46
CA VAL A 53 -11.52 -4.76 9.17
C VAL A 53 -11.53 -6.29 9.08
N SER A 54 -11.76 -6.83 7.88
CA SER A 54 -11.76 -8.28 7.71
C SER A 54 -10.37 -8.87 8.03
N ILE A 55 -10.36 -10.02 8.71
CA ILE A 55 -9.13 -10.72 9.11
C ILE A 55 -8.27 -11.10 7.88
N ARG A 56 -8.90 -11.23 6.71
CA ARG A 56 -8.21 -11.55 5.45
C ARG A 56 -7.31 -10.41 4.97
N PHE A 57 -7.74 -9.15 5.10
CA PHE A 57 -6.86 -8.01 4.80
C PHE A 57 -5.66 -7.95 5.74
N PHE A 58 -5.85 -8.36 7.00
CA PHE A 58 -4.76 -8.47 7.95
C PHE A 58 -3.78 -9.58 7.56
N LEU A 59 -4.26 -10.78 7.23
CA LEU A 59 -3.43 -11.90 6.74
C LEU A 59 -2.62 -11.50 5.50
N LEU A 60 -3.27 -10.86 4.52
CA LEU A 60 -2.58 -10.38 3.32
C LEU A 60 -1.46 -9.38 3.65
N SER A 61 -1.68 -8.51 4.65
CA SER A 61 -0.67 -7.53 5.09
C SER A 61 0.54 -8.22 5.74
N VAL A 62 0.32 -9.28 6.52
CA VAL A 62 1.40 -10.07 7.14
C VAL A 62 2.19 -10.84 6.08
N ILE A 63 1.51 -11.52 5.15
CA ILE A 63 2.15 -12.23 4.03
C ILE A 63 2.98 -11.26 3.19
N PHE A 64 2.42 -10.11 2.84
CA PHE A 64 3.13 -9.07 2.09
C PHE A 64 4.39 -8.58 2.83
N MET A 65 4.31 -8.38 4.14
CA MET A 65 5.45 -7.94 4.95
C MET A 65 6.59 -8.97 4.96
N ILE A 66 6.26 -10.26 5.02
CA ILE A 66 7.24 -11.35 4.96
C ILE A 66 7.86 -11.40 3.55
N PHE A 67 7.04 -11.36 2.50
CA PHE A 67 7.51 -11.39 1.12
C PHE A 67 8.42 -10.20 0.77
N ASP A 68 8.14 -9.00 1.28
CA ASP A 68 8.98 -7.81 1.07
C ASP A 68 10.38 -7.99 1.68
N MET A 69 10.47 -8.59 2.86
CA MET A 69 11.75 -8.95 3.50
C MET A 69 12.52 -10.01 2.69
N GLU A 70 11.81 -10.96 2.08
CA GLU A 70 12.41 -12.00 1.24
C GLU A 70 12.96 -11.44 -0.08
N VAL A 71 12.25 -10.52 -0.72
CA VAL A 71 12.74 -9.80 -1.92
C VAL A 71 13.99 -9.00 -1.60
N CYS A 72 14.07 -8.37 -0.41
CA CYS A 72 15.30 -7.73 0.04
C CYS A 72 16.48 -8.72 0.02
N PHE A 73 16.31 -9.94 0.55
CA PHE A 73 17.36 -10.97 0.50
C PHE A 73 17.76 -11.34 -0.94
N ILE A 74 16.80 -11.50 -1.85
CA ILE A 74 17.07 -11.78 -3.27
C ILE A 74 17.92 -10.68 -3.91
N LEU A 75 17.68 -9.41 -3.57
CA LEU A 75 18.42 -8.28 -4.15
C LEU A 75 19.85 -8.13 -3.59
N PHE A 76 20.09 -8.54 -2.35
CA PHE A 76 21.40 -8.42 -1.71
C PHE A 76 22.31 -9.64 -1.91
N LEU A 77 21.78 -10.87 -1.92
CA LEU A 77 22.57 -12.09 -2.01
C LEU A 77 23.46 -12.22 -3.27
N PRO A 78 23.01 -11.88 -4.50
CA PRO A 78 23.84 -11.95 -5.70
C PRO A 78 25.02 -10.97 -5.68
N LYS A 79 24.91 -9.85 -4.93
CA LYS A 79 25.99 -8.87 -4.84
C LYS A 79 27.17 -9.38 -4.01
N ILE A 80 26.91 -10.34 -3.12
CA ILE A 80 27.92 -10.92 -2.22
C ILE A 80 28.60 -12.11 -2.90
N PHE A 81 27.87 -12.87 -3.71
CA PHE A 81 28.35 -14.10 -4.33
C PHE A 81 28.39 -13.98 -5.85
N ILE A 82 29.61 -13.99 -6.40
CA ILE A 82 29.91 -13.74 -7.82
C ILE A 82 29.51 -14.94 -8.73
N TYR A 83 29.38 -16.14 -8.16
CA TYR A 83 29.02 -17.37 -8.90
C TYR A 83 27.59 -17.81 -8.60
N PHE A 84 27.01 -18.58 -9.54
CA PHE A 84 25.67 -19.15 -9.42
C PHE A 84 25.54 -19.93 -8.11
N ASN A 85 24.77 -19.37 -7.18
CA ASN A 85 24.81 -19.79 -5.79
C ASN A 85 23.67 -20.78 -5.55
N VAL A 86 23.98 -22.05 -5.29
CA VAL A 86 22.99 -23.10 -4.99
C VAL A 86 22.04 -22.65 -3.87
N TYR A 87 22.54 -21.86 -2.91
CA TYR A 87 21.75 -21.25 -1.85
C TYR A 87 20.64 -20.32 -2.35
N LEU A 88 20.85 -19.57 -3.42
CA LEU A 88 19.84 -18.67 -4.00
C LEU A 88 18.73 -19.47 -4.69
N LEU A 89 19.09 -20.59 -5.32
CA LEU A 89 18.14 -21.52 -5.94
C LEU A 89 17.30 -22.24 -4.87
N VAL A 90 17.93 -22.72 -3.80
CA VAL A 90 17.24 -23.30 -2.64
C VAL A 90 16.32 -22.26 -1.97
N PHE A 91 16.78 -21.02 -1.84
CA PHE A 91 15.98 -19.93 -1.29
C PHE A 91 14.74 -19.65 -2.15
N LEU A 92 14.89 -19.53 -3.47
CA LEU A 92 13.77 -19.36 -4.40
C LEU A 92 12.77 -20.53 -4.34
N LEU A 93 13.24 -21.77 -4.19
CA LEU A 93 12.37 -22.92 -4.02
C LEU A 93 11.57 -22.87 -2.72
N LEU A 94 12.20 -22.45 -1.61
CA LEU A 94 11.52 -22.27 -0.32
C LEU A 94 10.41 -21.21 -0.43
N LEU A 95 10.67 -20.11 -1.12
CA LEU A 95 9.66 -19.06 -1.36
C LEU A 95 8.46 -19.59 -2.15
N LEU A 96 8.71 -20.31 -3.25
CA LEU A 96 7.65 -20.90 -4.06
C LEU A 96 6.81 -21.90 -3.26
N LEU A 97 7.46 -22.70 -2.40
CA LEU A 97 6.76 -23.64 -1.53
C LEU A 97 5.92 -22.93 -0.46
N GLY A 98 6.41 -21.84 0.13
CA GLY A 98 5.67 -21.03 1.10
C GLY A 98 4.38 -20.45 0.49
N VAL A 99 4.50 -19.80 -0.66
CA VAL A 99 3.33 -19.25 -1.39
C VAL A 99 2.37 -20.36 -1.81
N TYR A 100 2.88 -21.50 -2.26
CA TYR A 100 2.03 -22.65 -2.61
C TYR A 100 1.26 -23.18 -1.40
N TYR A 101 1.89 -23.26 -0.23
CA TYR A 101 1.24 -23.68 1.01
C TYR A 101 0.11 -22.72 1.42
N GLU A 102 0.36 -21.41 1.39
CA GLU A 102 -0.64 -20.39 1.71
C GLU A 102 -1.81 -20.37 0.73
N TRP A 103 -1.55 -20.64 -0.55
CA TRP A 103 -2.60 -20.77 -1.55
C TRP A 103 -3.44 -22.02 -1.31
N TYR A 104 -2.82 -23.15 -0.98
CA TYR A 104 -3.54 -24.38 -0.66
C TYR A 104 -4.44 -24.23 0.58
N ASP A 105 -4.01 -23.45 1.58
CA ASP A 105 -4.80 -23.13 2.77
C ASP A 105 -6.00 -22.20 2.47
N GLY A 106 -6.09 -21.62 1.27
CA GLY A 106 -7.16 -20.70 0.88
C GLY A 106 -7.06 -19.33 1.56
N SER A 107 -5.93 -19.03 2.21
CA SER A 107 -5.67 -17.75 2.88
C SER A 107 -5.62 -16.58 1.88
N LEU A 108 -5.34 -16.86 0.60
CA LEU A 108 -5.32 -15.90 -0.51
C LEU A 108 -6.66 -15.74 -1.24
N ASP A 109 -7.62 -16.64 -1.00
CA ASP A 109 -8.89 -16.62 -1.69
C ASP A 109 -9.83 -15.58 -1.07
N TRP A 110 -10.62 -14.92 -1.92
CA TRP A 110 -11.69 -14.03 -1.49
C TRP A 110 -12.94 -14.87 -1.21
N VAL A 111 -13.75 -14.46 -0.23
CA VAL A 111 -15.10 -15.04 -0.11
C VAL A 111 -15.92 -14.38 -1.21
N ASP A 112 -16.18 -15.12 -2.27
CA ASP A 112 -17.30 -14.82 -3.14
C ASP A 112 -18.55 -15.26 -2.37
N TYR A 113 -19.38 -14.28 -2.01
CA TYR A 113 -20.69 -14.54 -1.40
C TYR A 113 -21.61 -15.28 -2.37
#